data_AF-A0A2V5XG71-F1
#
_entry.id   AF-A0A2V5XG71-F1
#
_cell.length_a   1.000
_cell.length_b   1.000
_cell.length_c   1.000
_cell.angle_alpha   90.00
_cell.angle_beta   90.00
_cell.angle_gamma   90.00
#
_symmetry.space_group_name_H-M   'P 1'
#
loop_
_entity.id
_entity.type
_entity.pdbx_description
1 polymer ?
#
loop_
_entity_poly.entity_id
_entity_poly.type
_entity_poly.pdbx_seq_one_letter_code
_entity_poly.pdbx_strand_id
1 'polypeptide(L)'
;MLPWLVLLLPLTSAGVITLFTRRRQNISALISVAAVLGSFTFSCVIFGKNDISAAEFSWIDIHGVFTVPLAFVLDDLSKLMLLVVSGVGSLIHIYSLGYMRDDKGKSRYFAALSLFMFAMLGIVLANNFVMMFIFWELVGFTSYVLIGHWFERDAAADAAKKAFLTTRIGDFGFMIGILMVWMATGSVVFDDIVAHLSKITSNPGYLTIVAILIFCGAVGKSAQFPLHVWLPDAMEGPTPVSALIHAATMVAAGVYLLVRVAFLIQASQTALLVIAWIGTITALLG
;
A
#
# COMPACT_ATOMS: atom_id res chain seq x y z
N MET A 1 7.76 13.36 -15.45
CA MET A 1 6.91 12.40 -16.20
C MET A 1 7.19 10.93 -15.84
N LEU A 2 8.45 10.50 -15.71
CA LEU A 2 8.77 9.09 -15.40
C LEU A 2 8.02 8.51 -14.18
N PRO A 3 7.88 9.22 -13.03
CA PRO A 3 7.16 8.69 -11.87
C PRO A 3 5.68 8.39 -12.16
N TRP A 4 5.04 9.22 -13.00
CA TRP A 4 3.66 9.01 -13.44
C TRP A 4 3.52 7.74 -14.29
N LEU A 5 4.51 7.44 -15.13
CA LEU A 5 4.51 6.21 -15.92
C LEU A 5 4.66 4.97 -15.02
N VAL A 6 5.54 5.01 -14.02
CA VAL A 6 5.68 3.93 -13.03
C VAL A 6 4.34 3.62 -12.36
N LEU A 7 3.60 4.65 -11.95
CA LEU A 7 2.31 4.48 -11.30
C LEU A 7 1.21 4.03 -12.28
N LEU A 8 1.09 4.67 -13.45
CA LEU A 8 -0.08 4.46 -14.32
C LEU A 8 0.01 3.23 -15.21
N LEU A 9 1.21 2.68 -15.47
CA LEU A 9 1.35 1.48 -16.31
C LEU A 9 0.55 0.27 -15.77
N PRO A 10 0.64 -0.11 -14.48
CA PRO A 10 -0.16 -1.21 -13.96
C PRO A 10 -1.67 -0.91 -13.95
N LEU A 11 -2.07 0.35 -13.72
CA LEU A 11 -3.47 0.76 -13.78
C LEU A 11 -4.04 0.62 -15.20
N THR A 12 -3.33 1.13 -16.20
CA THR A 12 -3.73 1.01 -17.62
C THR A 12 -3.82 -0.45 -18.04
N SER A 13 -2.87 -1.30 -17.61
CA SER A 13 -2.95 -2.75 -17.79
C SER A 13 -4.23 -3.34 -17.18
N ALA A 14 -4.52 -3.04 -15.91
CA ALA A 14 -5.73 -3.54 -15.23
C ALA A 14 -7.02 -3.13 -15.98
N GLY A 15 -7.10 -1.87 -16.41
CA GLY A 15 -8.23 -1.33 -17.19
C GLY A 15 -8.36 -2.00 -18.56
N VAL A 16 -7.25 -2.15 -19.30
CA VAL A 16 -7.26 -2.78 -20.63
C VAL A 16 -7.66 -4.26 -20.53
N ILE A 17 -7.17 -4.97 -19.52
CA ILE A 17 -7.50 -6.38 -19.31
C ILE A 17 -8.98 -6.55 -18.99
N THR A 18 -9.50 -5.74 -18.08
CA THR A 18 -10.90 -5.83 -17.63
C THR A 18 -11.88 -5.45 -18.73
N LEU A 19 -11.59 -4.41 -19.52
CA LEU A 19 -12.50 -3.89 -20.55
C LEU A 19 -12.37 -4.59 -21.90
N PHE A 20 -11.16 -4.91 -22.36
CA PHE A 20 -10.92 -5.32 -23.75
C PHE A 20 -10.41 -6.76 -23.88
N THR A 21 -9.44 -7.20 -23.07
CA THR A 21 -8.77 -8.49 -23.30
C THR A 21 -9.24 -9.63 -22.39
N ARG A 22 -10.28 -9.44 -21.58
CA ARG A 22 -10.79 -10.42 -20.61
C ARG A 22 -10.97 -11.83 -21.18
N ARG A 23 -11.45 -11.95 -22.43
CA ARG A 23 -11.65 -13.24 -23.12
C ARG A 23 -10.36 -13.88 -23.67
N ARG A 24 -9.28 -13.11 -23.81
CA ARG A 24 -7.98 -13.53 -24.35
C ARG A 24 -6.95 -13.62 -23.21
N GLN A 25 -6.93 -14.77 -22.54
CA GLN A 25 -6.13 -14.99 -21.33
C GLN A 25 -4.63 -14.76 -21.51
N ASN A 26 -4.04 -15.25 -22.61
CA ASN A 26 -2.60 -15.09 -22.86
C ASN A 26 -2.20 -13.64 -23.17
N ILE A 27 -3.05 -12.91 -23.90
CA ILE A 27 -2.81 -11.48 -24.18
C ILE A 27 -2.93 -10.68 -22.89
N SER A 28 -3.93 -10.98 -22.06
CA SER A 28 -4.11 -10.31 -20.76
C SER A 28 -2.90 -10.49 -19.85
N ALA A 29 -2.38 -11.72 -19.78
CA ALA A 29 -1.18 -12.02 -19.02
C ALA A 29 0.04 -11.25 -19.57
N LEU A 30 0.24 -11.24 -20.89
CA LEU A 30 1.35 -10.51 -21.52
C LEU A 30 1.31 -9.00 -21.26
N ILE A 31 0.12 -8.38 -21.37
CA ILE A 31 -0.08 -6.95 -21.08
C ILE A 31 0.32 -6.63 -19.64
N SER A 32 -0.12 -7.47 -18.69
CA SER A 32 0.19 -7.29 -17.27
C SER A 32 1.68 -7.42 -16.99
N VAL A 33 2.34 -8.45 -17.52
CA VAL A 33 3.80 -8.63 -17.35
C VAL A 33 4.57 -7.47 -17.99
N ALA A 34 4.21 -7.06 -19.20
CA ALA A 34 4.87 -5.95 -19.90
C ALA A 34 4.72 -4.62 -19.13
N ALA A 35 3.55 -4.34 -18.57
CA ALA A 35 3.31 -3.12 -17.81
C ALA A 35 4.14 -3.05 -16.53
N VAL A 36 4.26 -4.15 -15.79
CA VAL A 36 5.06 -4.19 -14.55
C VAL A 36 6.56 -4.18 -14.86
N LEU A 37 7.02 -4.84 -15.93
CA LEU A 37 8.40 -4.71 -16.41
C LEU A 37 8.72 -3.27 -16.82
N GLY A 38 7.80 -2.59 -17.51
CA GLY A 38 7.92 -1.16 -17.81
C GLY A 38 8.06 -0.32 -16.53
N SER A 39 7.23 -0.60 -15.52
CA SER A 39 7.28 0.08 -14.21
C SER A 39 8.62 -0.16 -13.49
N PHE A 40 9.15 -1.39 -13.54
CA PHE A 40 10.46 -1.73 -12.97
C PHE A 40 11.61 -1.03 -13.70
N THR A 41 11.63 -1.06 -15.03
CA THR A 41 12.67 -0.37 -15.82
C THR A 41 12.69 1.13 -15.53
N PHE A 42 11.54 1.79 -15.48
CA PHE A 42 11.46 3.19 -15.08
C PHE A 42 11.86 3.43 -13.62
N SER A 43 11.57 2.50 -12.71
CA SER A 43 12.03 2.57 -11.32
C SER A 43 13.55 2.48 -11.22
N CYS A 44 14.22 1.61 -11.99
CA CYS A 44 15.68 1.55 -12.07
C CYS A 44 16.28 2.87 -12.60
N VAL A 45 15.65 3.47 -13.63
CA VAL A 45 16.08 4.78 -14.16
C VAL A 45 15.90 5.88 -13.12
N ILE A 46 14.83 5.85 -12.33
CA ILE A 46 14.59 6.81 -11.25
C ILE A 46 15.63 6.65 -10.13
N PHE A 47 15.96 5.42 -9.77
CA PHE A 47 16.96 5.12 -8.73
C PHE A 47 18.35 5.65 -9.09
N GLY A 48 18.76 5.56 -10.37
CA GLY A 48 20.05 6.05 -10.85
C GLY A 48 20.16 7.57 -11.01
N LYS A 49 19.10 8.34 -10.71
CA LYS A 49 19.07 9.80 -10.87
C LYS A 49 18.89 10.48 -9.51
N ASN A 50 19.69 11.51 -9.26
CA ASN A 50 19.65 12.25 -8.00
C ASN A 50 18.47 13.22 -7.97
N ASP A 51 18.34 14.09 -8.99
CA ASP A 51 17.29 15.11 -9.06
C ASP A 51 16.14 14.70 -9.98
N ILE A 52 15.13 14.04 -9.42
CA ILE A 52 13.86 13.80 -10.10
C ILE A 52 12.73 14.40 -9.29
N SER A 53 12.01 15.32 -9.90
CA SER A 53 10.70 15.77 -9.46
C SER A 53 9.59 15.22 -10.35
N ALA A 54 8.42 15.04 -9.76
CA ALA A 54 7.18 14.78 -10.50
C ALA A 54 6.41 16.10 -10.67
N ALA A 55 5.59 16.18 -11.72
CA ALA A 55 4.63 17.28 -11.81
C ALA A 55 3.57 17.10 -10.72
N GLU A 56 3.27 18.18 -10.02
CA GLU A 56 2.26 18.24 -8.96
C GLU A 56 0.96 18.81 -9.52
N PHE A 57 -0.16 18.26 -9.08
CA PHE A 57 -1.49 18.74 -9.47
C PHE A 57 -2.32 18.96 -8.21
N SER A 58 -3.15 20.01 -8.17
CA SER A 58 -4.15 20.13 -7.11
C SER A 58 -5.28 19.13 -7.37
N TRP A 59 -5.54 18.23 -6.42
CA TRP A 59 -6.61 17.23 -6.55
C TRP A 59 -7.91 17.70 -5.91
N ILE A 60 -7.83 18.12 -4.65
CA ILE A 60 -8.95 18.72 -3.92
C ILE A 60 -8.49 20.09 -3.43
N ASP A 61 -9.24 21.12 -3.80
CA ASP A 61 -9.05 22.47 -3.31
C ASP A 61 -10.38 23.04 -2.84
N ILE A 62 -10.59 23.00 -1.52
CA ILE A 62 -11.67 23.72 -0.85
C ILE A 62 -11.03 24.98 -0.29
N HIS A 63 -11.16 26.08 -1.04
CA HIS A 63 -10.56 27.38 -0.75
C HIS A 63 -10.53 27.72 0.74
N GLY A 64 -9.31 27.82 1.29
CA GLY A 64 -9.07 28.25 2.68
C GLY A 64 -9.38 27.22 3.77
N VAL A 65 -9.81 26.00 3.42
CA VAL A 65 -10.22 24.97 4.39
C VAL A 65 -9.42 23.69 4.22
N PHE A 66 -9.30 23.18 3.00
CA PHE A 66 -8.68 21.87 2.76
C PHE A 66 -8.07 21.78 1.38
N THR A 67 -6.76 21.57 1.32
CA THR A 67 -6.00 21.42 0.09
C THR A 67 -5.27 20.07 0.10
N VAL A 68 -5.49 19.28 -0.94
CA VAL A 68 -4.83 17.98 -1.13
C VAL A 68 -4.16 17.98 -2.50
N PRO A 69 -2.83 18.11 -2.55
CA PRO A 69 -2.10 17.94 -3.79
C PRO A 69 -1.98 16.45 -4.15
N LEU A 70 -2.02 16.17 -5.45
CA LEU A 70 -1.57 14.93 -6.05
C LEU A 70 -0.10 15.12 -6.44
N ALA A 71 0.78 14.86 -5.49
CA ALA A 71 2.22 15.06 -5.62
C ALA A 71 2.97 13.82 -5.09
N PHE A 72 4.19 13.62 -5.59
CA PHE A 72 4.97 12.42 -5.28
C PHE A 72 6.21 12.74 -4.46
N VAL A 73 6.48 11.93 -3.44
CA VAL A 73 7.78 11.92 -2.74
C VAL A 73 8.71 10.96 -3.45
N LEU A 74 9.90 11.44 -3.79
CA LEU A 74 10.97 10.69 -4.45
C LEU A 74 12.29 10.87 -3.70
N ASP A 75 12.24 10.66 -2.38
CA ASP A 75 13.44 10.55 -1.56
C ASP A 75 14.06 9.15 -1.64
N ASP A 76 15.19 8.94 -0.97
CA ASP A 76 15.94 7.68 -1.03
C ASP A 76 15.10 6.48 -0.57
N LEU A 77 14.23 6.68 0.43
CA LEU A 77 13.34 5.64 0.92
C LEU A 77 12.29 5.25 -0.14
N SER A 78 11.64 6.23 -0.76
CA SER A 78 10.67 5.98 -1.83
C SER A 78 11.34 5.37 -3.05
N LYS A 79 12.52 5.85 -3.45
CA LYS A 79 13.30 5.27 -4.57
C LYS A 79 13.66 3.80 -4.32
N LEU A 80 14.13 3.46 -3.13
CA LEU A 80 14.44 2.09 -2.75
C LEU A 80 13.19 1.20 -2.78
N MET A 81 12.09 1.66 -2.17
CA MET A 81 10.85 0.90 -2.11
C MET A 81 10.18 0.74 -3.48
N LEU A 82 10.31 1.73 -4.38
CA LEU A 82 9.87 1.59 -5.77
C LEU A 82 10.60 0.43 -6.45
N LEU A 83 11.92 0.33 -6.28
CA LEU A 83 12.73 -0.73 -6.87
C LEU A 83 12.36 -2.10 -6.30
N VAL A 84 12.17 -2.20 -4.97
CA VAL A 84 11.79 -3.45 -4.30
C VAL A 84 10.40 -3.91 -4.77
N VAL A 85 9.40 -3.03 -4.71
CA VAL A 85 8.01 -3.36 -5.05
C VAL A 85 7.90 -3.71 -6.54
N SER A 86 8.42 -2.88 -7.44
CA SER A 86 8.36 -3.15 -8.88
C SER A 86 9.21 -4.34 -9.31
N GLY A 87 10.38 -4.54 -8.69
CA GLY A 87 11.29 -5.66 -8.95
C GLY A 87 10.68 -6.99 -8.54
N VAL A 88 10.32 -7.16 -7.27
CA VAL A 88 9.67 -8.38 -6.77
C VAL A 88 8.33 -8.60 -7.46
N GLY A 89 7.56 -7.52 -7.66
CA GLY A 89 6.31 -7.54 -8.42
C GLY A 89 6.50 -8.11 -9.82
N SER A 90 7.55 -7.69 -10.54
CA SER A 90 7.84 -8.20 -11.89
C SER A 90 8.17 -9.68 -11.92
N LEU A 91 8.97 -10.17 -10.96
CA LEU A 91 9.30 -11.59 -10.83
C LEU A 91 8.05 -12.43 -10.55
N ILE A 92 7.17 -11.94 -9.69
CA ILE A 92 5.90 -12.60 -9.38
C ILE A 92 4.99 -12.64 -10.59
N HIS A 93 4.91 -11.55 -11.36
CA HIS A 93 4.13 -11.51 -12.60
C HIS A 93 4.62 -12.55 -13.62
N ILE A 94 5.94 -12.69 -13.78
CA ILE A 94 6.55 -13.71 -14.65
C ILE A 94 6.25 -15.11 -14.11
N TYR A 95 6.44 -15.36 -12.82
CA TYR A 95 6.15 -16.65 -12.19
C TYR A 95 4.69 -17.07 -12.37
N SER A 96 3.76 -16.11 -12.25
CA SER A 96 2.33 -16.34 -12.44
C SER A 96 1.94 -16.77 -13.86
N LEU A 97 2.78 -16.54 -14.88
CA LEU A 97 2.52 -17.03 -16.24
C LEU A 97 2.47 -18.56 -16.29
N GLY A 98 3.39 -19.20 -15.57
CA GLY A 98 3.47 -20.65 -15.45
C GLY A 98 2.44 -21.19 -14.47
N TYR A 99 2.35 -20.59 -13.28
CA TYR A 99 1.44 -21.05 -12.23
C TYR A 99 -0.04 -20.99 -12.64
N MET A 100 -0.46 -19.93 -13.30
CA MET A 100 -1.86 -19.72 -13.73
C MET A 100 -2.11 -20.20 -15.17
N ARG A 101 -1.31 -21.12 -15.71
CA ARG A 101 -1.39 -21.51 -17.13
C ARG A 101 -2.76 -22.07 -17.50
N ASP A 102 -3.29 -22.96 -16.68
CA ASP A 102 -4.51 -23.73 -16.96
C ASP A 102 -5.75 -23.20 -16.18
N ASP A 103 -5.60 -22.09 -15.45
CA ASP A 103 -6.68 -21.49 -14.67
C ASP A 103 -7.66 -20.68 -15.56
N LYS A 104 -8.96 -20.98 -15.45
CA LYS A 104 -10.01 -20.31 -16.23
C LYS A 104 -10.10 -18.80 -15.94
N GLY A 105 -9.75 -18.39 -14.72
CA GLY A 105 -9.78 -17.01 -14.23
C GLY A 105 -8.51 -16.20 -14.51
N LYS A 106 -7.55 -16.70 -15.30
CA LYS A 106 -6.25 -16.07 -15.57
C LYS A 106 -6.32 -14.56 -15.89
N SER A 107 -7.23 -14.12 -16.75
CA SER A 107 -7.35 -12.69 -17.10
C SER A 107 -7.74 -11.83 -15.88
N ARG A 108 -8.69 -12.30 -15.06
CA ARG A 108 -9.12 -11.57 -13.86
C ARG A 108 -7.98 -11.49 -12.85
N TYR A 109 -7.26 -12.59 -12.69
CA TYR A 109 -6.09 -12.66 -11.83
C TYR A 109 -5.05 -11.60 -12.21
N PHE A 110 -4.62 -11.54 -13.48
CA PHE A 110 -3.61 -10.55 -13.93
C PHE A 110 -4.12 -9.11 -13.88
N ALA A 111 -5.42 -8.86 -14.07
CA ALA A 111 -6.00 -7.53 -13.86
C ALA A 111 -5.93 -7.11 -12.39
N ALA A 112 -6.34 -7.99 -11.47
CA ALA A 112 -6.30 -7.73 -10.03
C ALA A 112 -4.85 -7.57 -9.53
N LEU A 113 -3.92 -8.38 -10.05
CA LEU A 113 -2.50 -8.30 -9.72
C LEU A 113 -1.87 -6.98 -10.21
N SER A 114 -2.25 -6.51 -11.41
CA SER A 114 -1.81 -5.20 -11.92
C SER A 114 -2.39 -4.05 -11.10
N LEU A 115 -3.66 -4.15 -10.68
CA LEU A 115 -4.30 -3.15 -9.84
C LEU A 115 -3.66 -3.10 -8.44
N PHE A 116 -3.28 -4.25 -7.90
CA PHE A 116 -2.53 -4.34 -6.64
C PHE A 116 -1.16 -3.65 -6.77
N MET A 117 -0.45 -3.85 -7.88
CA MET A 117 0.82 -3.15 -8.16
C MET A 117 0.65 -1.63 -8.24
N PHE A 118 -0.40 -1.15 -8.92
CA PHE A 118 -0.74 0.27 -8.94
C PHE A 118 -0.96 0.81 -7.52
N ALA A 119 -1.73 0.08 -6.71
CA ALA A 119 -2.02 0.48 -5.34
C ALA A 119 -0.75 0.59 -4.48
N MET A 120 0.09 -0.45 -4.52
CA MET A 120 1.34 -0.46 -3.76
C MET A 120 2.34 0.60 -4.19
N LEU A 121 2.52 0.82 -5.50
CA LEU A 121 3.36 1.91 -6.01
C LEU A 121 2.81 3.28 -5.61
N GLY A 122 1.49 3.42 -5.55
CA GLY A 122 0.81 4.62 -5.05
C GLY A 122 1.11 4.91 -3.58
N ILE A 123 1.13 3.89 -2.71
CA ILE A 123 1.55 4.05 -1.30
C ILE A 123 2.98 4.59 -1.22
N VAL A 124 3.91 4.01 -2.00
CA VAL A 124 5.33 4.40 -1.99
C VAL A 124 5.53 5.83 -2.48
N LEU A 125 4.74 6.27 -3.45
CA LEU A 125 4.84 7.62 -4.02
C LEU A 125 4.09 8.68 -3.19
N ALA A 126 3.21 8.30 -2.27
CA ALA A 126 2.35 9.24 -1.56
C ALA A 126 3.13 10.28 -0.75
N ASN A 127 2.85 11.56 -0.98
CA ASN A 127 3.43 12.69 -0.22
C ASN A 127 2.54 13.20 0.92
N ASN A 128 1.33 12.67 1.03
CA ASN A 128 0.33 13.11 2.00
C ASN A 128 -0.51 11.92 2.48
N PHE A 129 -1.12 12.09 3.65
CA PHE A 129 -1.92 11.05 4.30
C PHE A 129 -3.14 10.62 3.48
N VAL A 130 -3.77 11.54 2.75
CA VAL A 130 -4.99 11.23 1.98
C VAL A 130 -4.67 10.33 0.80
N MET A 131 -3.65 10.69 0.01
CA MET A 131 -3.15 9.85 -1.08
C MET A 131 -2.72 8.48 -0.54
N MET A 132 -1.99 8.46 0.58
CA MET A 132 -1.58 7.22 1.23
C MET A 132 -2.79 6.35 1.60
N PHE A 133 -3.81 6.93 2.25
CA PHE A 133 -5.02 6.23 2.67
C PHE A 133 -5.84 5.68 1.50
N ILE A 134 -5.96 6.43 0.40
CA ILE A 134 -6.67 5.94 -0.81
C ILE A 134 -5.99 4.69 -1.38
N PHE A 135 -4.65 4.73 -1.49
CA PHE A 135 -3.90 3.58 -1.98
C PHE A 135 -3.86 2.44 -0.97
N TRP A 136 -3.85 2.74 0.32
CA TRP A 136 -3.96 1.79 1.44
C TRP A 136 -5.24 0.93 1.36
N GLU A 137 -6.34 1.63 1.10
CA GLU A 137 -7.67 1.06 0.89
C GLU A 137 -7.72 0.22 -0.37
N LEU A 138 -7.11 0.71 -1.45
CA LEU A 138 -7.03 -0.02 -2.71
C LEU A 138 -6.19 -1.29 -2.60
N VAL A 139 -5.12 -1.29 -1.80
CA VAL A 139 -4.35 -2.51 -1.45
C VAL A 139 -5.23 -3.51 -0.71
N GLY A 140 -6.04 -3.06 0.26
CA GLY A 140 -6.98 -3.93 0.97
C GLY A 140 -8.07 -4.52 0.07
N PHE A 141 -8.61 -3.72 -0.86
CA PHE A 141 -9.60 -4.20 -1.83
C PHE A 141 -8.99 -5.21 -2.81
N THR A 142 -7.81 -4.91 -3.34
CA THR A 142 -7.15 -5.80 -4.29
C THR A 142 -6.67 -7.09 -3.64
N SER A 143 -6.22 -7.06 -2.37
CA SER A 143 -5.92 -8.28 -1.61
C SER A 143 -7.16 -9.14 -1.39
N TYR A 144 -8.32 -8.54 -1.09
CA TYR A 144 -9.59 -9.26 -1.00
C TYR A 144 -9.91 -10.02 -2.31
N VAL A 145 -9.78 -9.33 -3.45
CA VAL A 145 -10.02 -9.94 -4.77
C VAL A 145 -9.03 -11.07 -5.08
N LEU A 146 -7.77 -10.91 -4.69
CA LEU A 146 -6.70 -11.87 -4.99
C LEU A 146 -6.74 -13.10 -4.07
N ILE A 147 -6.98 -12.93 -2.76
CA ILE A 147 -7.18 -14.04 -1.82
C ILE A 147 -8.43 -14.83 -2.21
N GLY A 148 -9.53 -14.11 -2.51
CA GLY A 148 -10.79 -14.70 -2.96
C GLY A 148 -10.81 -15.09 -4.44
N HIS A 149 -9.66 -15.33 -5.09
CA HIS A 149 -9.64 -15.65 -6.52
C HIS A 149 -10.45 -16.92 -6.82
N TRP A 150 -10.33 -17.96 -6.00
CA TRP A 150 -11.17 -19.16 -6.10
C TRP A 150 -12.44 -19.04 -5.24
N PHE A 151 -13.20 -17.96 -5.43
CA PHE A 151 -14.44 -17.61 -4.72
C PHE A 151 -15.54 -18.69 -4.72
N GLU A 152 -15.47 -19.70 -5.59
CA GLU A 152 -16.38 -20.86 -5.56
C GLU A 152 -16.10 -21.81 -4.38
N ARG A 153 -14.92 -21.69 -3.75
CA ARG A 153 -14.58 -22.41 -2.51
C ARG A 153 -14.93 -21.53 -1.31
N ASP A 154 -15.82 -22.01 -0.45
CA ASP A 154 -16.25 -21.29 0.75
C ASP A 154 -15.07 -20.86 1.63
N ALA A 155 -14.07 -21.73 1.80
CA ALA A 155 -12.85 -21.43 2.55
C ALA A 155 -12.10 -20.20 2.01
N ALA A 156 -11.95 -20.07 0.68
CA ALA A 156 -11.27 -18.94 0.06
C ALA A 156 -12.09 -17.64 0.16
N ALA A 157 -13.42 -17.74 0.04
CA ALA A 157 -14.33 -16.61 0.21
C ALA A 157 -14.33 -16.11 1.67
N ASP A 158 -14.35 -17.03 2.65
CA ASP A 158 -14.29 -16.71 4.07
C ASP A 158 -12.94 -16.12 4.47
N ALA A 159 -11.84 -16.68 3.97
CA ALA A 159 -10.49 -16.14 4.17
C ALA A 159 -10.36 -14.71 3.63
N ALA A 160 -10.86 -14.46 2.42
CA ALA A 160 -10.85 -13.12 1.83
C ALA A 160 -11.66 -12.12 2.68
N LYS A 161 -12.88 -12.50 3.10
CA LYS A 161 -13.72 -11.66 3.98
C LYS A 161 -13.02 -11.37 5.30
N LYS A 162 -12.42 -12.38 5.94
CA LYS A 162 -11.67 -12.22 7.19
C LYS A 162 -10.52 -11.24 7.01
N ALA A 163 -9.70 -11.41 5.97
CA ALA A 163 -8.60 -10.49 5.67
C ALA A 163 -9.06 -9.06 5.43
N PHE A 164 -10.12 -8.86 4.66
CA PHE A 164 -10.65 -7.54 4.39
C PHE A 164 -11.19 -6.86 5.66
N LEU A 165 -11.97 -7.58 6.47
CA LEU A 165 -12.58 -7.03 7.69
C LEU A 165 -11.54 -6.77 8.79
N THR A 166 -10.59 -7.69 8.99
CA THR A 166 -9.55 -7.51 10.02
C THR A 166 -8.64 -6.32 9.70
N THR A 167 -8.24 -6.16 8.43
CA THR A 167 -7.44 -5.01 8.01
C THR A 167 -8.23 -3.70 8.09
N ARG A 168 -9.53 -3.74 7.74
CA ARG A 168 -10.45 -2.59 7.85
C ARG A 168 -10.55 -2.00 9.24
N ILE A 169 -10.49 -2.84 10.29
CA ILE A 169 -10.52 -2.38 11.68
C ILE A 169 -9.28 -1.49 11.97
N GLY A 170 -8.10 -1.91 11.50
CA GLY A 170 -6.88 -1.10 11.60
C GLY A 170 -6.98 0.19 10.79
N ASP A 171 -7.55 0.10 9.58
CA ASP A 171 -7.74 1.23 8.67
C ASP A 171 -8.67 2.31 9.27
N PHE A 172 -9.66 1.91 10.10
CA PHE A 172 -10.50 2.87 10.83
C PHE A 172 -9.71 3.67 11.87
N GLY A 173 -8.84 3.00 12.63
CA GLY A 173 -7.92 3.68 13.55
C GLY A 173 -6.99 4.65 12.81
N PHE A 174 -6.45 4.21 11.67
CA PHE A 174 -5.60 5.03 10.82
C PHE A 174 -6.33 6.30 10.34
N MET A 175 -7.56 6.14 9.87
CA MET A 175 -8.39 7.26 9.41
C MET A 175 -8.63 8.29 10.53
N ILE A 176 -8.94 7.86 11.76
CA ILE A 176 -9.08 8.78 12.90
C ILE A 176 -7.76 9.49 13.18
N GLY A 177 -6.63 8.77 13.13
CA GLY A 177 -5.30 9.36 13.28
C GLY A 177 -5.02 10.47 12.27
N ILE A 178 -5.35 10.26 10.99
CA ILE A 178 -5.23 11.27 9.93
C ILE A 178 -6.10 12.49 10.23
N LEU A 179 -7.36 12.28 10.63
CA LEU A 179 -8.28 13.37 10.97
C LEU A 179 -7.77 14.21 12.16
N MET A 180 -7.19 13.58 13.16
CA MET A 180 -6.58 14.27 14.29
C MET A 180 -5.35 15.08 13.86
N VAL A 181 -4.43 14.51 13.06
CA VAL A 181 -3.29 15.27 12.51
C VAL A 181 -3.77 16.50 11.75
N TRP A 182 -4.77 16.34 10.89
CA TRP A 182 -5.35 17.43 10.13
C TRP A 182 -5.99 18.48 11.04
N MET A 183 -6.75 18.07 12.06
CA MET A 183 -7.37 18.99 13.02
C MET A 183 -6.34 19.84 13.79
N ALA A 184 -5.18 19.27 14.12
CA ALA A 184 -4.13 19.99 14.85
C ALA A 184 -3.27 20.89 13.94
N THR A 185 -2.92 20.42 12.73
CA THR A 185 -1.95 21.10 11.85
C THR A 185 -2.59 21.92 10.75
N GLY A 186 -3.80 21.57 10.33
CA GLY A 186 -4.49 22.13 9.16
C GLY A 186 -4.06 21.50 7.84
N SER A 187 -3.08 20.59 7.82
CA SER A 187 -2.59 19.95 6.59
C SER A 187 -2.56 18.42 6.71
N VAL A 188 -2.60 17.77 5.56
CA VAL A 188 -2.41 16.32 5.39
C VAL A 188 -1.09 15.98 4.68
N VAL A 189 -0.37 17.00 4.21
CA VAL A 189 0.92 16.89 3.51
C VAL A 189 2.04 16.75 4.53
N PHE A 190 2.94 15.79 4.34
CA PHE A 190 3.94 15.46 5.36
C PHE A 190 4.84 16.64 5.72
N ASP A 191 5.34 17.37 4.73
CA ASP A 191 6.25 18.51 4.95
C ASP A 191 5.56 19.66 5.73
N ASP A 192 4.30 19.96 5.42
CA ASP A 192 3.50 20.95 6.14
C ASP A 192 3.21 20.53 7.59
N ILE A 193 2.98 19.24 7.81
CA ILE A 193 2.75 18.68 9.16
C ILE A 193 4.03 18.82 9.99
N VAL A 194 5.20 18.54 9.40
CA VAL A 194 6.50 18.73 10.08
C VAL A 194 6.67 20.19 10.51
N ALA A 195 6.32 21.15 9.65
CA ALA A 195 6.40 22.59 9.98
C ALA A 195 5.49 23.00 11.16
N HIS A 196 4.38 22.28 11.38
CA HIS A 196 3.41 22.53 12.45
C HIS A 196 3.45 21.50 13.57
N LEU A 197 4.49 20.66 13.62
CA LEU A 197 4.59 19.52 14.54
C LEU A 197 4.47 19.94 16.00
N SER A 198 4.94 21.15 16.34
CA SER A 198 4.85 21.75 17.68
C SER A 198 3.42 21.81 18.22
N LYS A 199 2.41 21.96 17.36
CA LYS A 199 0.99 21.98 17.75
C LYS A 199 0.49 20.62 18.26
N ILE A 200 1.09 19.53 17.78
CA ILE A 200 0.79 18.18 18.23
C ILE A 200 1.64 17.85 19.46
N THR A 201 2.94 18.16 19.41
CA THR A 201 3.89 17.79 20.48
C THR A 201 3.69 18.59 21.77
N SER A 202 3.04 19.76 21.71
CA SER A 202 2.68 20.54 22.91
C SER A 202 1.72 19.80 23.85
N ASN A 203 1.01 18.79 23.36
CA ASN A 203 0.16 17.92 24.16
C ASN A 203 0.61 16.45 24.04
N PRO A 204 1.42 15.95 25.00
CA PRO A 204 1.97 14.59 24.94
C PRO A 204 0.90 13.48 24.88
N GLY A 205 -0.25 13.69 25.53
CA GLY A 205 -1.37 12.75 25.50
C GLY A 205 -1.99 12.67 24.10
N TYR A 206 -2.25 13.83 23.50
CA TYR A 206 -2.77 13.93 22.13
C TYR A 206 -1.81 13.29 21.11
N LEU A 207 -0.53 13.64 21.18
CA LEU A 207 0.51 13.05 20.32
C LEU A 207 0.54 11.53 20.42
N THR A 208 0.46 10.99 21.64
CA THR A 208 0.49 9.53 21.86
C THR A 208 -0.74 8.85 21.25
N ILE A 209 -1.92 9.44 21.42
CA ILE A 209 -3.17 8.93 20.81
C ILE A 209 -3.06 8.95 19.29
N VAL A 210 -2.61 10.06 18.69
CA VAL A 210 -2.41 10.19 17.24
C VAL A 210 -1.44 9.13 16.72
N ALA A 211 -0.29 8.97 17.38
CA ALA A 211 0.73 7.99 16.99
C ALA A 211 0.20 6.55 17.05
N ILE A 212 -0.53 6.19 18.11
CA ILE A 212 -1.15 4.87 18.26
C ILE A 212 -2.23 4.64 17.20
N LEU A 213 -3.07 5.63 16.91
CA LEU A 213 -4.12 5.52 15.89
C LEU A 213 -3.53 5.33 14.49
N ILE A 214 -2.48 6.07 14.12
CA ILE A 214 -1.75 5.84 12.87
C ILE A 214 -1.14 4.42 12.87
N PHE A 215 -0.55 4.00 14.00
CA PHE A 215 0.00 2.66 14.14
C PHE A 215 -1.06 1.55 14.01
N CYS A 216 -2.33 1.77 14.37
CA CYS A 216 -3.40 0.79 14.15
C CYS A 216 -3.51 0.37 12.67
N GLY A 217 -3.30 1.30 11.73
CA GLY A 217 -3.24 0.97 10.30
C GLY A 217 -2.11 0.00 9.99
N ALA A 218 -0.90 0.29 10.49
CA ALA A 218 0.26 -0.58 10.33
C ALA A 218 0.05 -1.95 10.98
N VAL A 219 -0.54 -2.02 12.19
CA VAL A 219 -0.89 -3.29 12.85
C VAL A 219 -1.82 -4.13 11.99
N GLY A 220 -2.83 -3.51 11.37
CA GLY A 220 -3.77 -4.19 10.48
C GLY A 220 -3.10 -4.77 9.23
N LYS A 221 -2.44 -3.91 8.42
CA LYS A 221 -1.83 -4.35 7.13
C LYS A 221 -0.58 -5.21 7.30
N SER A 222 0.20 -5.00 8.36
CA SER A 222 1.38 -5.82 8.67
C SER A 222 1.07 -7.04 9.51
N ALA A 223 -0.22 -7.37 9.72
CA ALA A 223 -0.65 -8.53 10.47
C ALA A 223 0.08 -8.67 11.81
N GLN A 224 0.21 -7.57 12.55
CA GLN A 224 0.79 -7.58 13.88
C GLN A 224 -0.26 -8.01 14.90
N PHE A 225 0.18 -8.50 16.06
CA PHE A 225 -0.71 -8.74 17.19
C PHE A 225 -1.48 -7.44 17.55
N PRO A 226 -2.80 -7.49 17.78
CA PRO A 226 -3.68 -8.67 17.79
C PRO A 226 -4.31 -9.00 16.43
N LEU A 227 -4.17 -8.15 15.42
CA LEU A 227 -4.82 -8.28 14.10
C LEU A 227 -4.14 -9.29 13.15
N HIS A 228 -3.13 -10.03 13.60
CA HIS A 228 -2.40 -11.05 12.83
C HIS A 228 -3.25 -12.20 12.24
N VAL A 229 -4.42 -12.47 12.82
CA VAL A 229 -5.22 -13.68 12.56
C VAL A 229 -5.69 -13.87 11.11
N TRP A 230 -5.67 -12.82 10.29
CA TRP A 230 -6.06 -12.94 8.88
C TRP A 230 -4.96 -13.50 7.98
N LEU A 231 -3.70 -13.38 8.39
CA LEU A 231 -2.55 -13.68 7.54
C LEU A 231 -2.42 -15.18 7.22
N PRO A 232 -2.62 -16.12 8.17
CA PRO A 232 -2.55 -17.55 7.87
C PRO A 232 -3.62 -17.99 6.87
N ASP A 233 -4.85 -17.48 7.01
CA ASP A 233 -5.97 -17.86 6.14
C ASP A 233 -5.82 -17.27 4.72
N ALA A 234 -5.09 -16.16 4.57
CA ALA A 234 -4.78 -15.57 3.27
C ALA A 234 -4.00 -16.52 2.34
N MET A 235 -3.46 -17.63 2.86
CA MET A 235 -2.82 -18.70 2.09
C MET A 235 -3.79 -19.52 1.23
N GLU A 236 -5.11 -19.33 1.37
CA GLU A 236 -6.10 -19.86 0.41
C GLU A 236 -5.99 -19.23 -0.99
N GLY A 237 -5.34 -18.06 -1.09
CA GLY A 237 -5.04 -17.43 -2.36
C GLY A 237 -4.01 -18.20 -3.19
N PRO A 238 -3.89 -17.90 -4.50
CA PRO A 238 -2.83 -18.48 -5.34
C PRO A 238 -1.44 -18.20 -4.75
N THR A 239 -0.52 -19.18 -4.79
CA THR A 239 0.83 -19.05 -4.22
C THR A 239 1.59 -17.77 -4.63
N PRO A 240 1.52 -17.27 -5.89
CA PRO A 240 2.17 -16.02 -6.24
C PRO A 240 1.58 -14.78 -5.53
N VAL A 241 0.29 -14.82 -5.15
CA VAL A 241 -0.36 -13.76 -4.35
C VAL A 241 0.20 -13.75 -2.94
N SER A 242 0.30 -14.92 -2.31
CA SER A 242 0.92 -15.06 -0.99
C SER A 242 2.36 -14.52 -1.02
N ALA A 243 3.15 -14.88 -2.02
CA ALA A 243 4.50 -14.34 -2.19
C ALA A 243 4.50 -12.79 -2.28
N LEU A 244 3.57 -12.20 -3.02
CA LEU A 244 3.50 -10.74 -3.18
C LEU A 244 3.11 -10.05 -1.87
N ILE A 245 2.01 -10.48 -1.26
CA ILE A 245 1.43 -9.89 -0.05
C ILE A 245 2.38 -10.00 1.14
N HIS A 246 2.97 -11.19 1.34
CA HIS A 246 3.77 -11.48 2.54
C HIS A 246 5.24 -11.04 2.43
N ALA A 247 5.85 -11.06 1.24
CA ALA A 247 7.28 -10.80 1.12
C ALA A 247 7.61 -9.32 0.87
N ALA A 248 6.89 -8.64 -0.02
CA ALA A 248 7.38 -7.38 -0.58
C ALA A 248 6.41 -6.19 -0.50
N THR A 249 5.15 -6.40 -0.14
CA THR A 249 4.13 -5.37 -0.37
C THR A 249 3.26 -5.05 0.84
N MET A 250 2.13 -5.74 1.02
CA MET A 250 1.09 -5.35 1.99
C MET A 250 1.63 -5.30 3.42
N VAL A 251 2.42 -6.31 3.82
CA VAL A 251 3.04 -6.32 5.16
C VAL A 251 4.14 -5.26 5.28
N ALA A 252 4.88 -4.99 4.20
CA ALA A 252 5.90 -3.94 4.18
C ALA A 252 5.30 -2.53 4.20
N ALA A 253 4.06 -2.33 3.74
CA ALA A 253 3.37 -1.04 3.72
C ALA A 253 3.19 -0.46 5.13
N GLY A 254 2.88 -1.28 6.13
CA GLY A 254 2.81 -0.86 7.53
C GLY A 254 4.14 -0.34 8.07
N VAL A 255 5.24 -1.05 7.81
CA VAL A 255 6.58 -0.60 8.22
C VAL A 255 6.97 0.67 7.45
N TYR A 256 6.69 0.73 6.15
CA TYR A 256 6.93 1.91 5.33
C TYR A 256 6.20 3.15 5.86
N LEU A 257 4.92 3.02 6.23
CA LEU A 257 4.15 4.08 6.88
C LEU A 257 4.86 4.58 8.15
N LEU A 258 5.29 3.68 9.03
CA LEU A 258 5.95 4.05 10.29
C LEU A 258 7.27 4.81 10.08
N VAL A 259 8.05 4.41 9.08
CA VAL A 259 9.29 5.12 8.73
C VAL A 259 8.95 6.48 8.11
N ARG A 260 7.95 6.54 7.22
CA ARG A 260 7.54 7.78 6.55
C ARG A 260 7.00 8.83 7.52
N VAL A 261 6.30 8.40 8.57
CA VAL A 261 5.75 9.26 9.63
C VAL A 261 6.60 9.25 10.91
N ALA A 262 7.89 8.87 10.79
CA ALA A 262 8.78 8.77 11.95
C ALA A 262 8.85 10.07 12.76
N PHE A 263 8.68 11.24 12.12
CA PHE A 263 8.64 12.53 12.79
C PHE A 263 7.49 12.65 13.83
N LEU A 264 6.37 11.94 13.66
CA LEU A 264 5.29 11.85 14.65
C LEU A 264 5.59 10.77 15.69
N ILE A 265 5.99 9.59 15.22
CA ILE A 265 6.16 8.42 16.08
C ILE A 265 7.31 8.61 17.07
N GLN A 266 8.45 9.14 16.62
CA GLN A 266 9.63 9.36 17.45
C GLN A 266 9.43 10.44 18.51
N ALA A 267 8.46 11.33 18.32
CA ALA A 267 8.14 12.37 19.28
C ALA A 267 7.40 11.84 20.52
N SER A 268 6.84 10.63 20.49
CA SER A 268 6.19 9.99 21.66
C SER A 268 6.92 8.72 22.09
N GLN A 269 7.61 8.80 23.22
CA GLN A 269 8.28 7.65 23.84
C GLN A 269 7.30 6.52 24.17
N THR A 270 6.09 6.85 24.61
CA THR A 270 5.05 5.86 24.93
C THR A 270 4.60 5.12 23.67
N ALA A 271 4.40 5.83 22.55
CA ALA A 271 4.04 5.20 21.28
C ALA A 271 5.14 4.25 20.79
N LEU A 272 6.41 4.66 20.88
CA LEU A 272 7.55 3.80 20.56
C LEU A 272 7.58 2.52 21.39
N LEU A 273 7.33 2.61 22.71
CA LEU A 273 7.27 1.44 23.59
C LEU A 273 6.13 0.51 23.18
N VAL A 274 4.94 1.04 22.85
CA VAL A 274 3.81 0.24 22.38
C VAL A 274 4.14 -0.49 21.08
N ILE A 275 4.75 0.21 20.11
CA ILE A 275 5.19 -0.37 18.83
C ILE A 275 6.21 -1.49 19.08
N ALA A 276 7.20 -1.25 19.95
CA ALA A 276 8.23 -2.23 20.28
C ALA A 276 7.64 -3.49 20.94
N TRP A 277 6.72 -3.33 21.89
CA TRP A 277 6.05 -4.46 22.55
C TRP A 277 5.18 -5.25 21.59
N ILE A 278 4.39 -4.58 20.75
CA ILE A 278 3.55 -5.26 19.75
C ILE A 278 4.42 -6.01 18.73
N GLY A 279 5.50 -5.41 18.26
CA GLY A 279 6.46 -6.09 17.37
C GLY A 279 7.12 -7.29 18.05
N THR A 280 7.52 -7.15 19.32
CA THR A 280 8.13 -8.24 20.10
C THR A 280 7.16 -9.41 20.30
N ILE A 281 5.92 -9.12 20.72
CA ILE A 281 4.88 -10.14 20.88
C ILE A 281 4.60 -10.83 19.55
N THR A 282 4.48 -10.06 18.47
CA THR A 282 4.25 -10.63 17.13
C THR A 282 5.39 -11.55 16.72
N ALA A 283 6.65 -11.15 16.95
CA ALA A 283 7.83 -11.95 16.62
C ALA A 283 7.98 -13.22 17.48
N LEU A 284 7.45 -13.24 18.70
CA LEU A 284 7.45 -14.44 19.55
C LEU A 284 6.30 -15.41 19.21
N LEU A 285 5.19 -14.90 18.69
CA LEU A 285 4.02 -15.70 18.30
C LEU A 285 4.12 -16.27 16.88
N GLY A 286 4.75 -15.53 15.97
CA GLY A 286 4.93 -15.91 14.56
C GLY A 286 6.09 -16.85 14.33
#